data_AF-A0A1J5EMU2-F1
#
_entry.id   AF-A0A1J5EMU2-F1
#
_cell.length_a   1.000
_cell.length_b   1.000
_cell.length_c   1.000
_cell.angle_alpha   90.00
_cell.angle_beta   90.00
_cell.angle_gamma   90.00
#
_symmetry.space_group_name_H-M   'P 1'
#
loop_
_entity.id
_entity.type
_entity.pdbx_description
1 polymer ?
#
loop_
_entity_poly.entity_id
_entity_poly.type
_entity_poly.pdbx_seq_one_letter_code
_entity_poly.pdbx_strand_id
1 'polypeptide(L)' 'MVNIIITLSDTGNKNLAKTKMELEKSGLTVTQVLKNIGIIHGKAEPGQMKKIAALRFVKSVEISKSMSIAPPDSLIQ' A
#
# COMPACT_ATOMS: atom_id res chain seq x y z
N MET A 1 11.61 -3.55 -5.63
CA MET A 1 10.53 -2.98 -4.79
C MET A 1 9.23 -2.98 -5.58
N VAL A 2 8.11 -3.30 -4.94
CA VAL A 2 6.78 -3.34 -5.57
C VAL A 2 5.88 -2.25 -5.00
N ASN A 3 4.97 -1.71 -5.81
CA ASN A 3 3.98 -0.76 -5.34
C ASN A 3 2.94 -1.50 -4.49
N ILE A 4 2.66 -0.97 -3.31
CA ILE A 4 1.71 -1.56 -2.37
C ILE A 4 0.74 -0.51 -1.85
N ILE A 5 -0.48 -0.97 -1.64
CA ILE A 5 -1.58 -0.22 -1.07
C ILE A 5 -1.82 -0.81 0.30
N ILE A 6 -1.78 0.03 1.33
CA ILE A 6 -1.99 -0.36 2.71
C ILE A 6 -3.26 0.32 3.18
N THR A 7 -4.23 -0.49 3.58
CA THR A 7 -5.47 -0.02 4.19
C THR A 7 -5.28 -0.02 5.70
N LEU A 8 -5.45 1.14 6.33
CA LEU A 8 -5.36 1.29 7.78
C LEU A 8 -6.70 0.98 8.45
N SER A 9 -6.61 0.48 9.67
CA SER A 9 -7.74 0.42 10.60
C SER A 9 -8.03 1.81 11.17
N ASP A 10 -9.21 2.01 11.76
CA ASP A 10 -9.64 3.28 12.37
C ASP A 10 -8.59 3.84 13.36
N THR A 11 -7.99 2.96 14.17
CA THR A 11 -6.90 3.26 15.11
C THR A 11 -5.64 3.80 14.42
N GLY A 12 -5.30 3.26 13.26
CA GLY A 12 -4.17 3.74 12.45
C GLY A 12 -4.47 5.06 11.75
N ASN A 13 -5.72 5.28 11.36
CA ASN A 13 -6.14 6.53 10.75
C ASN A 13 -6.09 7.70 11.74
N LYS A 14 -6.47 7.48 13.01
CA LYS A 14 -6.36 8.49 14.08
C LYS A 14 -4.92 8.95 14.35
N ASN A 15 -3.92 8.09 14.12
CA ASN A 15 -2.51 8.37 14.41
C ASN A 15 -1.62 8.20 13.18
N LEU A 16 -2.06 8.72 12.04
CA LEU A 16 -1.37 8.63 10.76
C LEU A 16 0.12 8.97 10.80
N ALA A 17 0.53 9.98 11.57
CA ALA A 17 1.94 10.36 11.69
C ALA A 17 2.78 9.24 12.31
N LYS A 18 2.27 8.60 13.37
CA LYS A 18 2.93 7.48 14.06
C LYS A 18 2.93 6.23 13.18
N THR A 19 1.80 5.97 12.51
CA THR A 19 1.62 4.86 11.57
C THR A 19 2.58 4.97 10.38
N LYS A 20 2.70 6.16 9.79
CA LYS A 20 3.67 6.44 8.71
C LYS A 20 5.10 6.11 9.16
N MET A 21 5.49 6.55 10.35
CA MET A 21 6.83 6.34 10.88
C MET A 21 7.12 4.86 11.17
N GLU A 22 6.15 4.11 11.71
CA GLU A 22 6.29 2.65 11.89
C GLU A 22 6.37 1.89 10.56
N LEU A 23 5.60 2.32 9.57
CA LEU A 23 5.66 1.74 8.23
C LEU A 23 7.03 1.99 7.59
N GLU A 24 7.56 3.21 7.70
CA GLU A 24 8.90 3.57 7.21
C GLU A 24 9.99 2.76 7.92
N LYS A 25 9.89 2.57 9.25
CA LYS A 25 10.79 1.68 10.01
C LYS A 25 10.68 0.21 9.59
N SER A 26 9.51 -0.22 9.13
CA SER A 26 9.27 -1.58 8.65
C SER A 26 9.79 -1.81 7.22
N GLY A 27 10.32 -0.78 6.56
CA GLY A 27 10.85 -0.85 5.20
C GLY A 27 9.85 -0.45 4.11
N LEU A 28 8.77 0.25 4.46
CA LEU A 28 7.89 0.89 3.49
C LEU A 28 8.42 2.27 3.12
N THR A 29 8.57 2.54 1.82
CA THR A 29 8.71 3.92 1.33
C THR A 29 7.33 4.48 1.03
N VAL A 30 6.84 5.40 1.85
CA VAL A 30 5.53 6.02 1.64
C VAL A 30 5.60 7.00 0.47
N THR A 31 4.75 6.81 -0.53
CA THR A 31 4.65 7.69 -1.71
C THR A 31 3.44 8.59 -1.65
N GLN A 32 2.31 8.10 -1.13
CA GLN A 32 1.08 8.88 -1.02
C GLN A 32 0.26 8.46 0.21
N VAL A 33 -0.42 9.42 0.83
CA VAL A 33 -1.27 9.16 2.00
C VAL A 33 -2.65 9.75 1.75
N LEU A 34 -3.64 8.88 1.66
CA LEU A 34 -5.06 9.19 1.48
C LEU A 34 -5.75 9.16 2.84
N LYS A 35 -5.55 10.24 3.61
CA LYS A 35 -6.02 10.35 5.01
C LYS A 35 -7.54 10.20 5.15
N ASN A 36 -8.30 10.68 4.17
CA ASN A 36 -9.76 10.69 4.23
C ASN A 36 -10.37 9.27 4.20
N ILE A 37 -9.66 8.31 3.61
CA ILE A 37 -10.11 6.92 3.46
C ILE A 37 -9.18 5.93 4.17
N GLY A 38 -8.20 6.43 4.93
CA GLY A 38 -7.24 5.60 5.68
C GLY A 38 -6.35 4.73 4.79
N ILE A 39 -5.98 5.18 3.59
CA ILE A 39 -5.14 4.41 2.67
C ILE A 39 -3.75 5.03 2.57
N ILE A 40 -2.70 4.20 2.56
CA ILE A 40 -1.32 4.60 2.32
C ILE A 40 -0.81 3.86 1.09
N HIS A 41 -0.32 4.60 0.10
CA HIS A 41 0.43 4.04 -1.01
C HIS A 41 1.91 4.15 -0.70
N GLY A 42 2.63 3.10 -1.05
CA GLY A 42 4.07 3.08 -0.92
C GLY A 42 4.71 2.01 -1.76
N LYS A 43 6.02 1.90 -1.60
CA LYS A 43 6.83 0.83 -2.17
C LYS A 43 7.45 0.04 -1.03
N ALA A 44 7.32 -1.27 -1.08
CA ALA A 44 7.97 -2.16 -0.13
C ALA A 44 8.66 -3.31 -0.87
N GLU A 45 9.62 -3.93 -0.20
CA GLU A 45 10.14 -5.22 -0.65
C GLU A 45 9.16 -6.34 -0.28
N PRO A 46 9.05 -7.40 -1.12
CA PRO A 46 8.17 -8.53 -0.86
C PRO A 46 8.43 -9.18 0.50
N GLY A 47 9.71 -9.24 0.92
CA GLY A 47 10.09 -9.78 2.23
C GLY A 47 9.60 -8.94 3.43
N GLN A 48 9.39 -7.64 3.23
CA GLN A 48 8.92 -6.72 4.28
C GLN A 48 7.38 -6.64 4.34
N MET A 49 6.67 -7.06 3.30
CA MET A 49 5.20 -7.08 3.28
C MET A 49 4.60 -7.87 4.45
N LYS A 50 5.20 -9.01 4.80
CA LYS A 50 4.73 -9.81 5.94
C LYS A 50 4.85 -9.05 7.26
N LYS A 51 5.93 -8.26 7.44
CA LYS A 51 6.12 -7.43 8.63
C LYS A 51 5.09 -6.30 8.68
N ILE A 52 4.84 -5.67 7.54
CA ILE A 52 3.84 -4.60 7.42
C ILE A 52 2.43 -5.14 7.70
N ALA A 53 2.09 -6.31 7.14
CA ALA A 53 0.80 -6.95 7.37
C ALA A 53 0.59 -7.43 8.82
N ALA A 54 1.67 -7.69 9.56
CA ALA A 54 1.60 -8.06 10.97
C ALA A 54 1.35 -6.86 11.91
N LEU A 55 1.37 -5.63 11.40
CA LEU A 55 1.12 -4.43 12.20
C LEU A 55 -0.35 -4.34 12.59
N ARG A 56 -0.62 -4.11 13.87
CA ARG A 56 -1.97 -4.15 14.45
C ARG A 56 -2.94 -3.09 13.90
N PHE A 57 -2.38 -2.02 13.32
CA PHE A 57 -3.14 -0.93 12.70
C PHE A 57 -3.31 -1.10 11.18
N VAL A 58 -2.70 -2.13 10.59
CA VAL A 58 -2.86 -2.46 9.17
C VAL A 58 -4.03 -3.43 9.04
N LYS A 59 -5.04 -3.01 8.27
CA LYS A 59 -6.23 -3.81 7.96
C LYS A 59 -5.96 -4.75 6.80
N SER A 60 -5.27 -4.27 5.77
CA SER A 60 -4.92 -5.06 4.59
C SER A 60 -3.71 -4.46 3.87
N VAL A 61 -2.93 -5.33 3.22
CA VAL A 61 -1.81 -4.96 2.36
C VAL A 61 -2.03 -5.62 1.01
N GLU A 62 -2.15 -4.80 -0.02
CA GLU A 62 -2.40 -5.23 -1.40
C GLU A 62 -1.26 -4.77 -2.30
N ILE A 63 -0.90 -5.62 -3.26
CA ILE A 63 0.09 -5.24 -4.27
C ILE A 63 -0.66 -4.45 -5.34
N SER A 64 -0.25 -3.21 -5.56
CA SER A 64 -0.75 -2.40 -6.66
C SER A 64 -0.21 -2.98 -7.96
N LYS A 65 -0.91 -3.97 -8.52
CA LYS A 65 -0.69 -4.41 -9.89
C LYS A 65 -1.32 -3.35 -10.79
N SER A 66 -0.49 -2.62 -11.52
CA SER A 66 -0.96 -1.87 -12.67
C SER A 66 -1.60 -2.89 -13.60
N MET A 67 -2.94 -2.93 -13.68
CA MET A 67 -3.57 -3.59 -14.81
C MET A 67 -3.16 -2.75 -16.02
N SER A 68 -2.18 -3.23 -16.76
CA SER A 68 -2.07 -2.86 -18.16
C SER A 68 -3.34 -3.38 -18.79
N ILE A 69 -4.28 -2.47 -19.09
CA ILE A 69 -5.30 -2.75 -20.09
C ILE A 69 -4.50 -3.10 -21.32
N ALA A 70 -4.52 -4.37 -21.74
CA ALA A 70 -3.94 -4.74 -23.01
C ALA A 70 -4.61 -3.83 -24.04
N PRO A 71 -3.84 -3.09 -24.88
CA PRO A 71 -4.47 -2.39 -25.98
C PRO A 71 -5.32 -3.41 -26.75
N PRO A 72 -6.56 -3.07 -27.14
CA PRO A 72 -7.32 -3.95 -28.01
C PRO A 72 -6.49 -4.08 -29.28
N ASP A 73 -5.80 -5.21 -29.42
CA ASP A 73 -5.14 -5.54 -30.67
C ASP A 73 -6.25 -5.70 -31.69
N SER A 74 -6.36 -4.64 -32.48
CA SER A 74 -7.38 -4.37 -33.47
C SER A 74 -7.20 -5.36 -34.62
N LEU A 75 -7.69 -6.58 -34.47
CA LEU A 75 -7.95 -7.47 -35.61
C LEU A 75 -9.39 -7.24 -36.08
N ILE A 76 -9.60 -6.09 -36.72
CA ILE A 76 -10.72 -5.95 -37.67
C ILE A 76 -10.32 -6.83 -38.86
N GLN A 77 -11.09 -7.90 -39.10
CA GLN A 77 -10.92 -8.85 -40.19
C GLN A 77 -11.04 -8.21 -41.57
#